data_AF-A0AAP2ZJC6-F1
#
_entry.id   AF-A0AAP2ZJC6-F1
#
_cell.length_a   1.000
_cell.length_b   1.000
_cell.length_c   1.000
_cell.angle_alpha   90.00
_cell.angle_beta   90.00
_cell.angle_gamma   90.00
#
_symmetry.space_group_name_H-M   'P 1'
#
loop_
_entity.id
_entity.type
_entity.pdbx_description
1 polymer ?
#
loop_
_entity_poly.entity_id
_entity_poly.type
_entity_poly.pdbx_seq_one_letter_code
_entity_poly.pdbx_strand_id
1 'polypeptide(L)'
;MDNIVNLSLLDAGNKLKISLSEILKYLSEDNKPVLASFHPNVNVWALHKISKNSSVGFKEFISIKDANGKDKTEVYKNEVVCDVELIKDINFLKLSGASVNAIARHGHFEINTSDAIFWLDSDGEINKINCVGKREDFLKLGKYEKVVKYSPQYMINNFVKLNGEVDFVFTDKIVNVWLPDNSTLNKLTSIKVGVDSIYVFESDIQGFMVDDVDLIPISSPYYVDKSIRNQSDLDKLAVKGFCLFEMQNKSDIATIELESWMEKEQGYPVKKAKTAAFCLRPKTRANNDASKESSQICKFKFLTEALSTFWQGEFPEPNDKKKLDPERDHKLISQVNAVICDVFKFLVSKHFSEENANYAEQILRPNVYKSMKSAETLREI
;
A
#
# COMPACT_ATOMS: atom_id res chain seq x y z
N MET A 1 2.96 -4.55 9.13
CA MET A 1 3.46 -5.01 7.83
C MET A 1 3.19 -3.91 6.83
N ASP A 2 4.19 -3.54 6.04
CA ASP A 2 4.02 -2.56 4.98
C ASP A 2 3.80 -3.33 3.67
N ASN A 3 2.59 -3.25 3.13
CA ASN A 3 2.24 -3.99 1.93
C ASN A 3 2.88 -3.31 0.70
N ILE A 4 3.24 -4.11 -0.30
CA ILE A 4 3.59 -3.59 -1.62
C ILE A 4 2.39 -3.68 -2.54
N VAL A 5 2.17 -2.65 -3.34
CA VAL A 5 1.03 -2.54 -4.25
C VAL A 5 1.50 -2.14 -5.64
N ASN A 6 0.85 -2.68 -6.66
CA ASN A 6 1.11 -2.29 -8.04
C ASN A 6 0.38 -0.97 -8.33
N LEU A 7 1.14 0.07 -8.65
CA LEU A 7 0.59 1.42 -8.80
C LEU A 7 -0.34 1.54 -10.02
N SER A 8 -0.04 0.82 -11.11
CA SER A 8 -0.89 0.81 -12.31
C SER A 8 -2.26 0.15 -12.07
N LEU A 9 -2.31 -0.88 -11.22
CA LEU A 9 -3.58 -1.52 -10.85
C LEU A 9 -4.45 -0.61 -9.99
N LEU A 10 -3.83 0.21 -9.14
CA LEU A 10 -4.55 1.21 -8.35
C LEU A 10 -5.11 2.33 -9.24
N ASP A 11 -4.32 2.81 -10.21
CA ASP A 11 -4.73 3.83 -11.18
C ASP A 11 -5.89 3.33 -12.05
N ALA A 12 -5.76 2.13 -12.64
CA ALA A 12 -6.82 1.50 -13.44
C ALA A 12 -8.12 1.25 -12.63
N GLY A 13 -7.99 1.06 -11.32
CA GLY A 13 -9.10 0.92 -10.39
C GLY A 13 -9.72 2.23 -9.91
N ASN A 14 -9.26 3.39 -10.40
CA ASN A 14 -9.63 4.73 -9.91
C ASN A 14 -9.43 4.88 -8.38
N LYS A 15 -8.43 4.20 -7.82
CA LYS A 15 -8.13 4.23 -6.38
C LYS A 15 -7.16 5.35 -5.99
N LEU A 16 -6.74 6.18 -6.94
CA LEU A 16 -5.76 7.26 -6.74
C LEU A 16 -6.43 8.63 -6.92
N LYS A 17 -6.15 9.56 -6.01
CA LYS A 17 -6.65 10.94 -5.98
C LYS A 17 -6.01 11.80 -7.06
N ILE A 18 -4.81 11.42 -7.50
CA ILE A 18 -3.97 12.12 -8.48
C ILE A 18 -3.38 11.11 -9.46
N SER A 19 -2.84 11.60 -10.57
CA SER A 19 -2.28 10.75 -11.62
C SER A 19 -1.08 9.93 -11.12
N LEU A 20 -0.89 8.74 -11.69
CA LEU A 20 0.27 7.90 -11.42
C LEU A 20 1.60 8.66 -11.61
N SER A 21 1.72 9.45 -12.68
CA SER A 21 2.92 10.24 -12.97
C SER A 21 3.24 11.26 -11.87
N GLU A 22 2.22 11.89 -11.26
CA GLU A 22 2.41 12.81 -10.13
C GLU A 22 2.89 12.07 -8.87
N ILE A 23 2.34 10.89 -8.59
CA ILE A 23 2.78 10.05 -7.46
C ILE A 23 4.23 9.62 -7.64
N LEU A 24 4.62 9.15 -8.83
CA LEU A 24 6.01 8.77 -9.10
C LEU A 24 6.99 9.92 -8.93
N LYS A 25 6.58 11.13 -9.36
CA LYS A 25 7.37 12.34 -9.17
C LYS A 25 7.55 12.63 -7.67
N TYR A 26 6.48 12.60 -6.90
CA TYR A 26 6.52 12.78 -5.44
C TYR A 26 7.44 11.76 -4.76
N LEU A 27 7.27 10.48 -5.08
CA LEU A 27 8.09 9.40 -4.50
C LEU A 27 9.58 9.58 -4.86
N SER A 28 9.89 10.02 -6.07
CA SER A 28 11.28 10.33 -6.44
C SER A 28 11.84 11.55 -5.71
N GLU A 29 11.05 12.59 -5.47
CA GLU A 29 11.49 13.82 -4.78
C GLU A 29 11.75 13.56 -3.28
N ASP A 30 10.91 12.73 -2.63
CA ASP A 30 11.05 12.33 -1.22
C ASP A 30 12.01 11.14 -1.02
N ASN A 31 12.71 10.69 -2.07
CA ASN A 31 13.61 9.52 -2.04
C ASN A 31 12.94 8.23 -1.52
N LYS A 32 11.63 8.07 -1.77
CA LYS A 32 10.89 6.86 -1.40
C LYS A 32 11.26 5.70 -2.33
N PRO A 33 11.33 4.46 -1.82
CA PRO A 33 11.64 3.30 -2.65
C PRO A 33 10.54 3.05 -3.70
N VAL A 34 10.93 2.97 -4.97
CA VAL A 34 10.08 2.51 -6.06
C VAL A 34 10.69 1.25 -6.63
N LEU A 35 9.85 0.25 -6.85
CA LEU A 35 10.26 -1.10 -7.23
C LEU A 35 9.72 -1.44 -8.63
N ALA A 36 10.46 -2.27 -9.35
CA ALA A 36 10.01 -2.90 -10.59
C ALA A 36 9.98 -4.42 -10.44
N SER A 37 8.98 -5.08 -11.01
CA SER A 37 8.97 -6.55 -11.09
C SER A 37 10.17 -7.07 -11.88
N PHE A 38 10.78 -8.14 -11.38
CA PHE A 38 11.92 -8.76 -12.02
C PHE A 38 11.53 -9.56 -13.28
N HIS A 39 12.34 -9.47 -14.34
CA HIS A 39 12.07 -10.16 -15.60
C HIS A 39 12.62 -11.60 -15.60
N PRO A 40 11.81 -12.64 -15.87
CA PRO A 40 12.19 -14.04 -15.64
C PRO A 40 13.26 -14.60 -16.61
N ASN A 41 13.50 -13.90 -17.73
CA ASN A 41 14.51 -14.28 -18.74
C ASN A 41 15.86 -13.58 -18.58
N VAL A 42 16.08 -12.93 -17.44
CA VAL A 42 17.33 -12.23 -17.12
C VAL A 42 17.97 -12.88 -15.90
N ASN A 43 19.29 -12.90 -15.85
CA ASN A 43 20.08 -13.25 -14.68
C ASN A 43 20.54 -11.96 -13.98
N VAL A 44 20.57 -11.95 -12.65
CA VAL A 44 21.15 -10.86 -11.86
C VAL A 44 22.43 -11.32 -11.21
N TRP A 45 23.49 -10.56 -11.43
CA TRP A 45 24.80 -10.80 -10.85
C TRP A 45 25.11 -9.71 -9.83
N ALA A 46 25.48 -10.11 -8.63
CA ALA A 46 26.05 -9.20 -7.64
C ALA A 46 27.56 -9.10 -7.88
N LEU A 47 28.03 -7.92 -8.28
CA LEU A 47 29.44 -7.63 -8.47
C LEU A 47 29.99 -7.01 -7.19
N HIS A 48 30.83 -7.75 -6.48
CA HIS A 48 31.46 -7.23 -5.26
C HIS A 48 32.71 -6.44 -5.64
N LYS A 49 32.74 -5.12 -5.35
CA LYS A 49 33.86 -4.24 -5.67
C LYS A 49 34.71 -3.89 -4.44
N ILE A 50 36.02 -3.68 -4.64
CA ILE A 50 36.97 -3.31 -3.55
C ILE A 50 36.72 -1.87 -3.08
N SER A 51 36.56 -0.95 -4.03
CA SER A 51 36.36 0.49 -3.78
C SER A 51 35.97 1.22 -5.07
N LYS A 52 35.17 2.27 -4.93
CA LYS A 52 34.72 3.20 -5.99
C LYS A 52 35.87 3.83 -6.81
N ASN A 53 37.06 3.92 -6.22
CA ASN A 53 38.26 4.55 -6.79
C ASN A 53 39.46 3.60 -6.92
N SER A 54 39.29 2.31 -6.62
CA SER A 54 40.40 1.36 -6.63
C SER A 54 40.74 0.91 -8.05
N SER A 55 42.00 1.11 -8.45
CA SER A 55 42.58 0.72 -9.73
C SER A 55 43.60 -0.40 -9.50
N VAL A 56 43.12 -1.63 -9.38
CA VAL A 56 43.96 -2.85 -9.40
C VAL A 56 43.37 -3.79 -10.45
N GLY A 57 43.76 -3.56 -11.72
CA GLY A 57 43.02 -4.01 -12.90
C GLY A 57 43.28 -5.44 -13.37
N PHE A 58 42.39 -5.89 -14.28
CA PHE A 58 42.62 -6.96 -15.25
C PHE A 58 42.42 -6.44 -16.68
N LYS A 59 42.84 -7.25 -17.66
CA LYS A 59 42.88 -6.88 -19.08
C LYS A 59 41.52 -7.12 -19.75
N GLU A 60 40.83 -6.06 -20.12
CA GLU A 60 39.78 -6.15 -21.13
C GLU A 60 40.46 -6.26 -22.50
N PHE A 61 40.18 -7.32 -23.26
CA PHE A 61 40.73 -7.51 -24.60
C PHE A 61 39.69 -7.09 -25.64
N ILE A 62 39.82 -5.89 -26.19
CA ILE A 62 38.99 -5.43 -27.30
C ILE A 62 39.82 -5.62 -28.58
N SER A 63 39.27 -6.33 -29.56
CA SER A 63 39.87 -6.43 -30.89
C SER A 63 39.51 -5.19 -31.69
N ILE A 64 40.50 -4.33 -31.95
CA ILE A 64 40.35 -3.10 -32.71
C ILE A 64 41.16 -3.26 -33.99
N LYS A 65 40.66 -2.81 -35.14
CA LYS A 65 41.47 -2.78 -36.36
C LYS A 65 42.44 -1.61 -36.30
N ASP A 66 43.74 -1.87 -36.50
CA ASP A 66 44.74 -0.83 -36.62
C ASP A 66 44.60 -0.03 -37.93
N ALA A 67 45.43 1.00 -38.11
CA ALA A 67 45.41 1.86 -39.31
C ALA A 67 45.68 1.09 -40.62
N ASN A 68 46.18 -0.15 -40.54
CA ASN A 68 46.42 -1.05 -41.67
C ASN A 68 45.36 -2.16 -41.78
N GLY A 69 44.29 -2.10 -40.97
CA GLY A 69 43.19 -3.05 -40.98
C GLY A 69 43.48 -4.40 -40.29
N LYS A 70 44.61 -4.53 -39.57
CA LYS A 70 44.94 -5.75 -38.80
C LYS A 70 44.31 -5.68 -37.41
N ASP A 71 43.80 -6.81 -36.94
CA ASP A 71 43.28 -6.95 -35.59
C ASP A 71 44.41 -6.72 -34.57
N LYS A 72 44.25 -5.69 -33.76
CA LYS A 72 45.11 -5.31 -32.65
C LYS A 72 44.29 -5.41 -31.38
N THR A 73 44.75 -6.23 -30.45
CA THR A 73 44.11 -6.34 -29.14
C THR A 73 44.62 -5.22 -28.24
N GLU A 74 43.77 -4.26 -27.88
CA GLU A 74 44.12 -3.24 -26.90
C GLU A 74 43.58 -3.61 -25.51
N VAL A 75 44.39 -3.31 -24.50
CA VAL A 75 44.10 -3.56 -23.09
C VAL A 75 43.58 -2.28 -22.47
N TYR A 76 42.26 -2.21 -22.25
CA TYR A 76 41.68 -1.13 -21.46
C TYR A 76 41.70 -1.50 -19.96
N LYS A 77 42.12 -0.55 -19.12
CA LYS A 77 42.04 -0.63 -17.66
C LYS A 77 40.60 -0.36 -17.25
N ASN A 78 39.94 -1.25 -16.50
CA ASN A 78 38.69 -0.93 -15.79
C ASN A 78 38.42 -1.82 -14.55
N GLU A 79 37.54 -1.28 -13.70
CA GLU A 79 36.95 -1.70 -12.41
C GLU A 79 37.30 -3.05 -11.77
N VAL A 80 37.57 -3.04 -10.46
CA VAL A 80 37.94 -4.25 -9.69
C VAL A 80 36.72 -4.99 -9.17
N VAL A 81 36.25 -5.97 -9.94
CA VAL A 81 35.29 -6.99 -9.48
C VAL A 81 36.07 -8.08 -8.75
N CYS A 82 35.81 -8.23 -7.45
CA CYS A 82 36.49 -9.16 -6.54
C CYS A 82 35.93 -10.56 -6.63
N ASP A 83 34.62 -10.59 -6.74
CA ASP A 83 33.78 -11.76 -6.62
C ASP A 83 32.45 -11.45 -7.30
N VAL A 84 31.83 -12.50 -7.81
CA VAL A 84 30.56 -12.42 -8.52
C VAL A 84 29.66 -13.53 -8.06
N GLU A 85 28.46 -13.16 -7.63
CA GLU A 85 27.43 -14.10 -7.20
C GLU A 85 26.23 -14.02 -8.14
N LEU A 86 25.77 -15.17 -8.64
CA LEU A 86 24.45 -15.26 -9.25
C LEU A 86 23.39 -15.20 -8.16
N ILE A 87 22.58 -14.15 -8.17
CA ILE A 87 21.49 -14.02 -7.22
C ILE A 87 20.24 -14.74 -7.74
N LYS A 88 19.67 -15.60 -6.90
CA LYS A 88 18.46 -16.38 -7.18
C LYS A 88 17.28 -15.78 -6.41
N ASP A 89 16.08 -16.19 -6.82
CA ASP A 89 14.82 -15.92 -6.12
C ASP A 89 14.55 -14.41 -5.92
N ILE A 90 14.66 -13.65 -7.01
CA ILE A 90 14.42 -12.20 -7.02
C ILE A 90 13.00 -11.95 -7.50
N ASN A 91 12.27 -11.11 -6.77
CA ASN A 91 10.93 -10.67 -7.16
C ASN A 91 10.94 -9.23 -7.66
N PHE A 92 11.76 -8.36 -7.05
CA PHE A 92 11.76 -6.93 -7.36
C PHE A 92 13.16 -6.32 -7.41
N LEU A 93 13.27 -5.26 -8.22
CA LEU A 93 14.45 -4.42 -8.36
C LEU A 93 14.12 -3.01 -7.87
N LYS A 94 15.02 -2.36 -7.13
CA LYS A 94 14.90 -0.95 -6.79
C LYS A 94 15.22 -0.10 -8.01
N LEU A 95 14.34 0.85 -8.33
CA LEU A 95 14.59 1.85 -9.34
C LEU A 95 15.35 3.04 -8.75
N SER A 96 16.28 3.59 -9.53
CA SER A 96 16.90 4.88 -9.21
C SER A 96 15.88 6.01 -9.40
N GLY A 97 16.04 7.13 -8.67
CA GLY A 97 15.18 8.30 -8.87
C GLY A 97 15.20 8.81 -10.32
N ALA A 98 16.33 8.70 -11.02
CA ALA A 98 16.42 9.05 -12.44
C ALA A 98 15.53 8.14 -13.31
N SER A 99 15.55 6.84 -13.06
CA SER A 99 14.69 5.86 -13.74
C SER A 99 13.21 6.12 -13.45
N VAL A 100 12.85 6.38 -12.18
CA VAL A 100 11.47 6.71 -11.78
C VAL A 100 10.96 7.95 -12.51
N ASN A 101 11.75 9.02 -12.53
CA ASN A 101 11.41 10.26 -13.24
C ASN A 101 11.26 10.06 -14.75
N ALA A 102 12.10 9.22 -15.36
CA ALA A 102 11.99 8.90 -16.77
C ALA A 102 10.70 8.11 -17.07
N ILE A 103 10.35 7.12 -16.24
CA ILE A 103 9.10 6.37 -16.38
C ILE A 103 7.89 7.28 -16.18
N ALA A 104 7.91 8.19 -15.20
CA ALA A 104 6.82 9.13 -14.96
C ALA A 104 6.52 10.03 -16.18
N ARG A 105 7.57 10.37 -16.97
CA ARG A 105 7.46 11.25 -18.15
C ARG A 105 7.18 10.49 -19.45
N HIS A 106 7.80 9.32 -19.63
CA HIS A 106 7.83 8.60 -20.91
C HIS A 106 7.06 7.27 -20.87
N GLY A 107 6.52 6.89 -19.70
CA GLY A 107 5.80 5.64 -19.47
C GLY A 107 6.69 4.39 -19.40
N HIS A 108 7.97 4.50 -19.68
CA HIS A 108 8.92 3.39 -19.61
C HIS A 108 10.36 3.88 -19.49
N PHE A 109 11.25 2.99 -19.06
CA PHE A 109 12.70 3.20 -19.03
C PHE A 109 13.45 1.88 -19.08
N GLU A 110 14.66 1.88 -19.65
CA GLU A 110 15.54 0.72 -19.64
C GLU A 110 16.53 0.81 -18.47
N ILE A 111 16.50 -0.18 -17.59
CA ILE A 111 17.45 -0.28 -16.47
C ILE A 111 18.52 -1.30 -16.80
N ASN A 112 19.79 -0.93 -16.65
CA ASN A 112 20.94 -1.80 -16.84
C ASN A 112 21.60 -2.20 -15.52
N THR A 113 21.27 -1.50 -14.43
CA THR A 113 21.72 -1.80 -13.08
C THR A 113 20.62 -1.53 -12.05
N SER A 114 20.82 -2.01 -10.83
CA SER A 114 20.00 -1.64 -9.66
C SER A 114 20.89 -1.52 -8.42
N ASP A 115 20.48 -0.68 -7.47
CA ASP A 115 21.20 -0.49 -6.19
C ASP A 115 20.75 -1.49 -5.12
N ALA A 116 19.58 -2.11 -5.31
CA ALA A 116 19.00 -3.04 -4.35
C ALA A 116 18.00 -3.97 -5.04
N ILE A 117 18.00 -5.21 -4.61
CA ILE A 117 17.08 -6.25 -5.08
C ILE A 117 16.36 -6.86 -3.88
N PHE A 118 15.12 -7.28 -4.11
CA PHE A 118 14.22 -7.77 -3.09
C PHE A 118 13.59 -9.10 -3.49
N TRP A 119 13.28 -9.90 -2.48
CA TRP A 119 12.56 -11.16 -2.60
C TRP A 119 11.35 -11.18 -1.67
N LEU A 120 10.38 -12.03 -1.97
CA LEU A 120 9.23 -12.30 -1.12
C LEU A 120 9.44 -13.61 -0.39
N ASP A 121 9.27 -13.61 0.92
CA ASP A 121 9.29 -14.85 1.70
C ASP A 121 7.99 -15.64 1.61
N SER A 122 7.94 -16.78 2.32
CA SER A 122 6.77 -17.66 2.34
C SER A 122 5.53 -17.01 2.92
N ASP A 123 5.70 -15.99 3.76
CA ASP A 123 4.62 -15.21 4.37
C ASP A 123 4.24 -13.99 3.51
N GLY A 124 4.95 -13.78 2.40
CA GLY A 124 4.75 -12.66 1.48
C GLY A 124 5.41 -11.37 1.92
N GLU A 125 6.31 -11.40 2.92
CA GLU A 125 7.04 -10.21 3.33
C GLU A 125 8.18 -9.89 2.34
N ILE A 126 8.31 -8.60 2.02
CA ILE A 126 9.37 -8.13 1.15
C ILE A 126 10.67 -7.94 1.94
N ASN A 127 11.70 -8.64 1.50
CA ASN A 127 13.00 -8.67 2.14
C ASN A 127 14.08 -8.17 1.18
N LYS A 128 14.90 -7.21 1.63
CA LYS A 128 16.07 -6.75 0.86
C LYS A 128 17.17 -7.81 0.92
N ILE A 129 17.76 -8.15 -0.22
CA ILE A 129 18.91 -9.08 -0.25
C ILE A 129 20.12 -8.40 0.38
N ASN A 130 20.61 -8.95 1.49
CA ASN A 130 21.79 -8.46 2.20
C ASN A 130 23.09 -8.96 1.57
N CYS A 131 23.57 -8.27 0.54
CA CYS A 131 24.83 -8.61 -0.11
C CYS A 131 26.08 -8.20 0.69
N VAL A 132 25.93 -7.33 1.69
CA VAL A 132 27.03 -6.95 2.61
C VAL A 132 27.37 -8.12 3.52
N GLY A 133 26.36 -8.73 4.15
CA GLY A 133 26.55 -9.92 5.00
C GLY A 133 27.18 -11.09 4.22
N LYS A 134 26.71 -11.33 2.98
CA LYS A 134 27.30 -12.36 2.10
C LYS A 134 28.77 -12.10 1.77
N ARG A 135 29.15 -10.82 1.57
CA ARG A 135 30.55 -10.46 1.35
C ARG A 135 31.40 -10.74 2.59
N GLU A 136 30.92 -10.42 3.79
CA GLU A 136 31.65 -10.73 5.02
C GLU A 136 31.92 -12.24 5.14
N ASP A 137 30.93 -13.07 4.81
CA ASP A 137 31.08 -14.52 4.81
C ASP A 137 32.05 -15.00 3.72
N PHE A 138 32.02 -14.39 2.52
CA PHE A 138 33.01 -14.66 1.48
C PHE A 138 34.43 -14.28 1.91
N LEU A 139 34.62 -13.12 2.55
CA LEU A 139 35.91 -12.67 3.08
C LEU A 139 36.43 -13.61 4.19
N LYS A 140 35.55 -14.11 5.06
CA LYS A 140 35.90 -15.09 6.11
C LYS A 140 36.39 -16.43 5.54
N LEU A 141 35.95 -16.82 4.34
CA LEU A 141 36.32 -18.09 3.71
C LEU A 141 37.72 -18.11 3.05
N GLY A 142 38.50 -17.02 3.11
CA GLY A 142 39.89 -17.00 2.63
C GLY A 142 40.06 -17.14 1.11
N LYS A 143 38.99 -17.06 0.33
CA LYS A 143 39.00 -17.25 -1.14
C LYS A 143 39.80 -16.17 -1.90
N TYR A 144 40.26 -15.14 -1.22
CA TYR A 144 41.08 -14.04 -1.74
C TYR A 144 42.57 -14.37 -1.87
N GLU A 145 43.07 -15.46 -1.28
CA GLU A 145 44.50 -15.83 -1.30
C GLU A 145 45.07 -15.99 -2.72
N LYS A 146 44.22 -16.26 -3.72
CA LYS A 146 44.63 -16.42 -5.11
C LYS A 146 44.65 -15.11 -5.92
N VAL A 147 44.09 -14.01 -5.40
CA VAL A 147 43.86 -12.79 -6.19
C VAL A 147 44.91 -11.71 -5.93
N VAL A 148 45.53 -11.63 -4.74
CA VAL A 148 46.54 -10.58 -4.46
C VAL A 148 47.64 -11.03 -3.48
N LYS A 149 48.89 -10.66 -3.79
CA LYS A 149 50.16 -10.95 -3.07
C LYS A 149 50.32 -10.27 -1.69
N TYR A 150 49.26 -9.80 -1.04
CA TYR A 150 49.36 -9.12 0.27
C TYR A 150 48.99 -10.06 1.43
N SER A 151 49.50 -9.77 2.63
CA SER A 151 49.26 -10.63 3.79
C SER A 151 47.77 -10.63 4.20
N PRO A 152 47.20 -11.79 4.59
CA PRO A 152 45.80 -11.91 4.99
C PRO A 152 45.37 -10.89 6.07
N GLN A 153 46.24 -10.59 7.04
CA GLN A 153 45.98 -9.62 8.10
C GLN A 153 45.83 -8.18 7.59
N TYR A 154 46.63 -7.77 6.59
CA TYR A 154 46.55 -6.43 5.99
C TYR A 154 45.26 -6.29 5.16
N MET A 155 44.86 -7.37 4.50
CA MET A 155 43.62 -7.44 3.72
C MET A 155 42.40 -7.35 4.63
N ILE A 156 42.32 -8.17 5.68
CA ILE A 156 41.21 -8.12 6.65
C ILE A 156 41.08 -6.72 7.28
N ASN A 157 42.17 -6.12 7.74
CA ASN A 157 42.10 -4.83 8.43
C ASN A 157 41.77 -3.63 7.53
N ASN A 158 42.03 -3.69 6.22
CA ASN A 158 41.80 -2.59 5.29
C ASN A 158 40.60 -2.82 4.34
N PHE A 159 40.29 -4.06 3.96
CA PHE A 159 39.12 -4.39 3.13
C PHE A 159 37.82 -4.47 3.92
N VAL A 160 37.86 -4.93 5.17
CA VAL A 160 36.67 -4.95 6.06
C VAL A 160 36.26 -3.52 6.45
N LYS A 161 37.20 -2.56 6.40
CA LYS A 161 36.92 -1.13 6.61
C LYS A 161 36.38 -0.40 5.39
N LEU A 162 36.48 -0.98 4.19
CA LEU A 162 35.84 -0.45 2.99
C LEU A 162 34.43 -1.04 2.93
N ASN A 163 33.42 -0.22 3.21
CA ASN A 163 32.02 -0.44 2.81
C ASN A 163 31.95 -0.56 1.28
N GLY A 164 32.54 -1.61 0.70
CA GLY A 164 32.65 -1.71 -0.75
C GLY A 164 31.29 -1.99 -1.33
N GLU A 165 31.09 -1.43 -2.51
CA GLU A 165 29.83 -1.37 -3.20
C GLU A 165 29.54 -2.72 -3.86
N VAL A 166 28.26 -3.09 -3.83
CA VAL A 166 27.73 -4.23 -4.59
C VAL A 166 26.87 -3.63 -5.68
N ASP A 167 27.27 -3.86 -6.92
CA ASP A 167 26.48 -3.46 -8.07
C ASP A 167 25.70 -4.67 -8.58
N PHE A 168 24.41 -4.49 -8.84
CA PHE A 168 23.60 -5.50 -9.50
C PHE A 168 23.55 -5.23 -10.99
N VAL A 169 24.05 -6.19 -11.78
CA VAL A 169 24.06 -6.12 -13.25
C VAL A 169 23.28 -7.27 -13.85
N PHE A 170 22.87 -7.10 -15.11
CA PHE A 170 21.94 -8.01 -15.78
C PHE A 170 22.56 -8.65 -17.00
N THR A 171 22.29 -9.95 -17.23
CA THR A 171 22.60 -10.65 -18.49
C THR A 171 21.40 -11.44 -18.95
N ASP A 172 21.33 -11.81 -20.22
CA ASP A 172 20.34 -12.79 -20.66
C ASP A 172 20.50 -14.12 -19.93
N LYS A 173 19.39 -14.84 -19.71
CA LYS A 173 19.40 -16.13 -19.00
C LYS A 173 20.25 -17.20 -19.66
N ILE A 174 20.55 -17.06 -20.95
CA ILE A 174 21.48 -17.95 -21.69
C ILE A 174 22.91 -17.88 -21.14
N VAL A 175 23.28 -16.78 -20.46
CA VAL A 175 24.57 -16.62 -19.81
C VAL A 175 24.52 -17.33 -18.44
N ASN A 176 24.79 -18.63 -18.46
CA ASN A 176 24.65 -19.50 -17.30
C ASN A 176 25.83 -19.47 -16.31
N VAL A 177 26.95 -18.82 -16.68
CA VAL A 177 28.17 -18.80 -15.87
C VAL A 177 28.90 -17.47 -16.03
N TRP A 178 29.50 -17.01 -14.94
CA TRP A 178 30.42 -15.88 -14.98
C TRP A 178 31.82 -16.33 -15.38
N LEU A 179 32.33 -15.79 -16.50
CA LEU A 179 33.66 -16.12 -17.00
C LEU A 179 34.77 -15.47 -16.15
N PRO A 180 35.85 -16.21 -15.79
CA PRO A 180 36.94 -15.71 -14.94
C PRO A 180 37.71 -14.51 -15.52
N ASP A 181 37.66 -14.31 -16.83
CA ASP A 181 38.27 -13.18 -17.52
C ASP A 181 37.37 -11.93 -17.56
N ASN A 182 36.21 -11.98 -16.90
CA ASN A 182 35.17 -10.94 -16.87
C ASN A 182 34.63 -10.54 -18.26
N SER A 183 34.87 -11.31 -19.31
CA SER A 183 34.29 -11.08 -20.65
C SER A 183 32.76 -11.13 -20.66
N THR A 184 32.16 -11.66 -19.58
CA THR A 184 30.72 -11.61 -19.30
C THR A 184 30.17 -10.17 -19.20
N LEU A 185 31.01 -9.18 -18.85
CA LEU A 185 30.63 -7.76 -18.87
C LEU A 185 30.27 -7.25 -20.27
N ASN A 186 30.78 -7.89 -21.33
CA ASN A 186 30.39 -7.56 -22.71
C ASN A 186 29.01 -8.12 -23.10
N LYS A 187 28.38 -8.89 -22.20
CA LYS A 187 27.07 -9.53 -22.39
C LYS A 187 26.00 -8.93 -21.48
N LEU A 188 26.27 -7.77 -20.89
CA LEU A 188 25.28 -7.07 -20.09
C LEU A 188 24.09 -6.65 -20.95
N THR A 189 22.90 -6.75 -20.36
CA THR A 189 21.63 -6.40 -21.01
C THR A 189 20.88 -5.37 -20.17
N SER A 190 19.81 -4.81 -20.74
CA SER A 190 18.88 -3.93 -20.03
C SER A 190 17.52 -4.61 -19.85
N ILE A 191 16.80 -4.20 -18.80
CA ILE A 191 15.41 -4.59 -18.58
C ILE A 191 14.55 -3.38 -18.89
N LYS A 192 13.63 -3.53 -19.84
CA LYS A 192 12.61 -2.51 -20.10
C LYS A 192 11.54 -2.58 -19.02
N VAL A 193 11.40 -1.50 -18.26
CA VAL A 193 10.38 -1.36 -17.21
C VAL A 193 9.33 -0.37 -17.66
N GLY A 194 8.07 -0.79 -17.65
CA GLY A 194 6.90 0.04 -17.92
C GLY A 194 6.17 0.44 -16.63
N VAL A 195 5.22 1.37 -16.74
CA VAL A 195 4.33 1.78 -15.64
C VAL A 195 3.57 0.61 -15.02
N ASP A 196 3.18 -0.36 -15.84
CA ASP A 196 2.45 -1.57 -15.46
C ASP A 196 3.22 -2.49 -14.50
N SER A 197 4.55 -2.33 -14.47
CA SER A 197 5.48 -3.16 -13.72
C SER A 197 5.98 -2.48 -12.44
N ILE A 198 5.39 -1.33 -12.05
CA ILE A 198 5.82 -0.54 -10.89
C ILE A 198 5.08 -0.96 -9.62
N TYR A 199 5.86 -1.15 -8.57
CA TYR A 199 5.40 -1.45 -7.22
C TYR A 199 5.94 -0.41 -6.23
N VAL A 200 5.12 -0.08 -5.24
CA VAL A 200 5.42 0.89 -4.19
C VAL A 200 4.91 0.37 -2.85
N PHE A 201 5.45 0.90 -1.75
CA PHE A 201 4.91 0.62 -0.42
C PHE A 201 3.58 1.35 -0.23
N GLU A 202 2.56 0.65 0.26
CA GLU A 202 1.22 1.19 0.48
C GLU A 202 1.27 2.37 1.47
N SER A 203 2.12 2.29 2.50
CA SER A 203 2.33 3.36 3.47
C SER A 203 2.82 4.67 2.83
N ASP A 204 3.64 4.59 1.78
CA ASP A 204 4.21 5.75 1.09
C ASP A 204 3.21 6.44 0.16
N ILE A 205 2.12 5.76 -0.22
CA ILE A 205 1.09 6.31 -1.11
C ILE A 205 -0.28 6.50 -0.45
N GLN A 206 -0.43 6.16 0.83
CA GLN A 206 -1.70 6.20 1.54
C GLN A 206 -2.40 7.57 1.43
N GLY A 207 -1.64 8.67 1.46
CA GLY A 207 -2.19 10.02 1.31
C GLY A 207 -2.78 10.32 -0.08
N PHE A 208 -2.37 9.58 -1.10
CA PHE A 208 -2.86 9.69 -2.49
C PHE A 208 -3.99 8.70 -2.80
N MET A 209 -4.29 7.77 -1.89
CA MET A 209 -5.39 6.82 -2.07
C MET A 209 -6.73 7.52 -1.92
N VAL A 210 -7.68 7.23 -2.80
CA VAL A 210 -9.08 7.62 -2.67
C VAL A 210 -9.66 6.88 -1.46
N ASP A 211 -10.42 7.57 -0.61
CA ASP A 211 -11.06 6.91 0.51
C ASP A 211 -12.13 5.95 -0.04
N ASP A 212 -12.23 4.72 0.46
CA ASP A 212 -13.12 3.72 -0.14
C ASP A 212 -14.58 4.18 -0.23
N VAL A 213 -15.02 5.07 0.67
CA VAL A 213 -16.36 5.67 0.66
C VAL A 213 -16.60 6.60 -0.53
N ASP A 214 -15.53 7.20 -1.07
CA ASP A 214 -15.57 8.08 -2.24
C ASP A 214 -15.81 7.29 -3.54
N LEU A 215 -15.51 5.99 -3.53
CA LEU A 215 -15.75 5.09 -4.67
C LEU A 215 -17.22 4.67 -4.80
N ILE A 216 -18.06 4.94 -3.80
CA ILE A 216 -19.48 4.59 -3.81
C ILE A 216 -20.23 5.59 -4.72
N PRO A 217 -20.90 5.14 -5.79
CA PRO A 217 -21.62 6.03 -6.69
C PRO A 217 -22.85 6.64 -6.02
N ILE A 218 -23.22 7.87 -6.40
CA ILE A 218 -24.37 8.60 -5.83
C ILE A 218 -25.69 7.80 -5.95
N SER A 219 -25.82 6.98 -7.00
CA SER A 219 -26.97 6.11 -7.22
C SER A 219 -27.05 4.90 -6.26
N SER A 220 -25.97 4.60 -5.54
CA SER A 220 -25.93 3.47 -4.60
C SER A 220 -26.82 3.73 -3.38
N PRO A 221 -27.54 2.71 -2.89
CA PRO A 221 -28.28 2.82 -1.62
C PRO A 221 -27.36 3.02 -0.40
N TYR A 222 -26.04 2.84 -0.57
CA TYR A 222 -25.02 3.04 0.45
C TYR A 222 -24.26 4.36 0.29
N TYR A 223 -24.66 5.25 -0.63
CA TYR A 223 -23.99 6.53 -0.80
C TYR A 223 -24.10 7.40 0.46
N VAL A 224 -22.96 7.94 0.90
CA VAL A 224 -22.86 8.93 1.98
C VAL A 224 -22.42 10.25 1.37
N ASP A 225 -23.20 11.31 1.61
CA ASP A 225 -22.88 12.64 1.12
C ASP A 225 -21.61 13.20 1.76
N LYS A 226 -20.78 13.91 0.98
CA LYS A 226 -19.51 14.46 1.43
C LYS A 226 -19.63 15.34 2.67
N SER A 227 -20.75 16.05 2.83
CA SER A 227 -21.00 16.93 3.99
C SER A 227 -21.10 16.19 5.33
N ILE A 228 -21.38 14.88 5.31
CA ILE A 228 -21.58 14.06 6.52
C ILE A 228 -20.55 12.94 6.69
N ARG A 229 -19.56 12.84 5.79
CA ARG A 229 -18.46 11.87 5.89
C ARG A 229 -17.58 12.15 7.10
N ASN A 230 -16.93 11.10 7.59
CA ASN A 230 -16.01 11.09 8.74
C ASN A 230 -16.61 11.58 10.07
N GLN A 231 -17.93 11.79 10.14
CA GLN A 231 -18.60 12.21 11.38
C GLN A 231 -18.83 11.02 12.31
N SER A 232 -19.22 9.87 11.78
CA SER A 232 -19.58 8.67 12.55
C SER A 232 -19.07 7.39 11.89
N ASP A 233 -19.46 6.22 12.41
CA ASP A 233 -19.08 4.92 11.84
C ASP A 233 -19.80 4.63 10.49
N LEU A 234 -20.64 5.57 10.02
CA LEU A 234 -21.48 5.43 8.84
C LEU A 234 -20.67 5.14 7.56
N ASP A 235 -19.51 5.74 7.37
CA ASP A 235 -18.67 5.54 6.17
C ASP A 235 -18.16 4.10 6.07
N LYS A 236 -17.74 3.51 7.20
CA LYS A 236 -17.28 2.11 7.22
C LYS A 236 -18.43 1.15 6.90
N LEU A 237 -19.63 1.45 7.41
CA LEU A 237 -20.84 0.70 7.10
C LEU A 237 -21.19 0.84 5.61
N ALA A 238 -21.10 2.04 5.05
CA ALA A 238 -21.35 2.32 3.64
C ALA A 238 -20.46 1.49 2.73
N VAL A 239 -19.14 1.52 2.96
CA VAL A 239 -18.14 0.77 2.19
C VAL A 239 -18.45 -0.72 2.28
N LYS A 240 -18.70 -1.24 3.50
CA LYS A 240 -19.01 -2.66 3.67
C LYS A 240 -20.29 -3.06 2.92
N GLY A 241 -21.36 -2.26 3.03
CA GLY A 241 -22.61 -2.49 2.32
C GLY A 241 -22.42 -2.49 0.81
N PHE A 242 -21.76 -1.47 0.27
CA PHE A 242 -21.49 -1.35 -1.16
C PHE A 242 -20.65 -2.51 -1.71
N CYS A 243 -19.54 -2.84 -1.06
CA CYS A 243 -18.67 -3.93 -1.49
C CYS A 243 -19.41 -5.27 -1.51
N LEU A 244 -20.22 -5.53 -0.48
CA LEU A 244 -20.91 -6.79 -0.33
C LEU A 244 -22.06 -6.98 -1.34
N PHE A 245 -22.88 -5.95 -1.54
CA PHE A 245 -24.14 -6.11 -2.27
C PHE A 245 -24.09 -5.60 -3.72
N GLU A 246 -23.27 -4.59 -4.02
CA GLU A 246 -23.17 -4.02 -5.37
C GLU A 246 -21.90 -4.54 -6.08
N MET A 247 -20.70 -4.35 -5.51
CA MET A 247 -19.46 -4.73 -6.20
C MET A 247 -19.30 -6.24 -6.37
N GLN A 248 -19.64 -7.01 -5.34
CA GLN A 248 -19.57 -8.47 -5.39
C GLN A 248 -20.82 -9.12 -6.00
N ASN A 249 -21.82 -8.32 -6.39
CA ASN A 249 -23.12 -8.78 -6.90
C ASN A 249 -23.78 -9.85 -5.99
N LYS A 250 -23.56 -9.81 -4.67
CA LYS A 250 -24.23 -10.75 -3.77
C LYS A 250 -25.66 -10.28 -3.54
N SER A 251 -26.62 -11.08 -3.96
CA SER A 251 -28.05 -10.80 -3.74
C SER A 251 -28.50 -11.08 -2.31
N ASP A 252 -27.75 -11.88 -1.56
CA ASP A 252 -28.04 -12.22 -0.17
C ASP A 252 -26.76 -12.56 0.60
N ILE A 253 -26.69 -12.11 1.84
CA ILE A 253 -25.62 -12.43 2.79
C ILE A 253 -26.29 -12.74 4.12
N ALA A 254 -25.88 -13.83 4.75
CA ALA A 254 -26.46 -14.23 6.02
C ALA A 254 -26.21 -13.13 7.07
N THR A 255 -27.27 -12.74 7.78
CA THR A 255 -27.21 -11.70 8.81
C THR A 255 -26.17 -12.02 9.89
N ILE A 256 -25.96 -13.30 10.19
CA ILE A 256 -24.93 -13.80 11.12
C ILE A 256 -23.51 -13.47 10.64
N GLU A 257 -23.25 -13.51 9.33
CA GLU A 257 -21.92 -13.18 8.79
C GLU A 257 -21.63 -11.68 8.90
N LEU A 258 -22.63 -10.84 8.65
CA LEU A 258 -22.55 -9.39 8.85
C LEU A 258 -22.34 -9.05 10.32
N GLU A 259 -23.10 -9.66 11.22
CA GLU A 259 -22.96 -9.50 12.67
C GLU A 259 -21.55 -9.88 13.13
N SER A 260 -21.07 -11.07 12.75
CA SER A 260 -19.73 -11.52 13.12
C SER A 260 -18.64 -10.58 12.59
N TRP A 261 -18.82 -9.98 11.41
CA TRP A 261 -17.89 -8.99 10.88
C TRP A 261 -17.88 -7.71 11.74
N MET A 262 -19.05 -7.18 12.11
CA MET A 262 -19.16 -5.99 12.96
C MET A 262 -18.56 -6.21 14.35
N GLU A 263 -18.80 -7.37 14.95
CA GLU A 263 -18.26 -7.72 16.26
C GLU A 263 -16.73 -7.82 16.22
N LYS A 264 -16.18 -8.56 15.25
CA LYS A 264 -14.74 -8.86 15.17
C LYS A 264 -13.91 -7.70 14.63
N GLU A 265 -14.38 -7.02 13.58
CA GLU A 265 -13.59 -5.99 12.88
C GLU A 265 -13.92 -4.57 13.34
N GLN A 266 -15.14 -4.31 13.81
CA GLN A 266 -15.54 -2.99 14.32
C GLN A 266 -15.66 -2.92 15.85
N GLY A 267 -15.54 -4.05 16.55
CA GLY A 267 -15.62 -4.12 18.01
C GLY A 267 -17.02 -3.79 18.55
N TYR A 268 -18.07 -3.98 17.74
CA TYR A 268 -19.43 -3.65 18.14
C TYR A 268 -19.97 -4.65 19.18
N PRO A 269 -20.68 -4.19 20.21
CA PRO A 269 -21.48 -5.08 21.04
C PRO A 269 -22.54 -5.80 20.20
N VAL A 270 -22.88 -7.05 20.57
CA VAL A 270 -23.77 -7.95 19.82
C VAL A 270 -25.04 -7.27 19.30
N LYS A 271 -25.74 -6.52 20.15
CA LYS A 271 -26.99 -5.84 19.75
C LYS A 271 -26.75 -4.69 18.75
N LYS A 272 -25.66 -3.95 18.89
CA LYS A 272 -25.26 -2.91 17.94
C LYS A 272 -24.85 -3.52 16.60
N ALA A 273 -24.15 -4.65 16.62
CA ALA A 273 -23.80 -5.43 15.43
C ALA A 273 -25.06 -5.92 14.67
N LYS A 274 -26.04 -6.47 15.41
CA LYS A 274 -27.36 -6.87 14.86
C LYS A 274 -28.08 -5.72 14.18
N THR A 275 -28.14 -4.56 14.83
CA THR A 275 -28.77 -3.37 14.26
C THR A 275 -28.01 -2.87 13.03
N ALA A 276 -26.67 -2.83 13.05
CA ALA A 276 -25.87 -2.46 11.89
C ALA A 276 -26.11 -3.39 10.69
N ALA A 277 -26.13 -4.71 10.93
CA ALA A 277 -26.43 -5.71 9.91
C ALA A 277 -27.85 -5.55 9.35
N PHE A 278 -28.84 -5.30 10.22
CA PHE A 278 -30.22 -4.99 9.81
C PHE A 278 -30.28 -3.75 8.90
N CYS A 279 -29.52 -2.71 9.22
CA CYS A 279 -29.47 -1.48 8.43
C CYS A 279 -28.83 -1.66 7.05
N LEU A 280 -27.78 -2.48 6.96
CA LEU A 280 -27.04 -2.71 5.73
C LEU A 280 -27.73 -3.66 4.76
N ARG A 281 -28.69 -4.46 5.21
CA ARG A 281 -29.34 -5.45 4.37
C ARG A 281 -30.13 -4.76 3.24
N PRO A 282 -29.78 -4.98 1.95
CA PRO A 282 -30.67 -4.60 0.87
C PRO A 282 -31.88 -5.53 0.94
N LYS A 283 -33.08 -4.98 0.77
CA LYS A 283 -34.22 -5.86 0.52
C LYS A 283 -34.08 -6.41 -0.89
N THR A 284 -34.15 -7.73 -1.02
CA THR A 284 -34.20 -8.44 -2.31
C THR A 284 -35.17 -7.70 -3.24
N ARG A 285 -34.76 -7.45 -4.50
CA ARG A 285 -35.70 -7.04 -5.57
C ARG A 285 -36.88 -8.01 -5.53
N ALA A 286 -38.00 -7.60 -4.97
CA ALA A 286 -39.13 -8.50 -4.81
C ALA A 286 -39.71 -8.75 -6.20
N ASN A 287 -39.87 -10.04 -6.53
CA ASN A 287 -40.82 -10.46 -7.54
C ASN A 287 -42.18 -9.79 -7.25
N ASN A 288 -42.66 -9.00 -8.21
CA ASN A 288 -44.07 -8.74 -8.52
C ASN A 288 -45.09 -8.56 -7.36
N ASP A 289 -44.79 -7.78 -6.33
CA ASP A 289 -45.84 -7.31 -5.40
C ASP A 289 -45.74 -5.79 -5.19
N ALA A 290 -46.57 -5.07 -5.95
CA ALA A 290 -46.65 -3.61 -6.01
C ALA A 290 -47.50 -2.97 -4.89
N SER A 291 -47.90 -3.72 -3.84
CA SER A 291 -48.90 -3.23 -2.88
C SER A 291 -48.38 -2.90 -1.47
N LYS A 292 -47.06 -2.77 -1.26
CA LYS A 292 -46.48 -2.31 0.03
C LYS A 292 -45.27 -1.38 -0.16
N GLU A 293 -45.48 -0.22 -0.77
CA GLU A 293 -44.45 0.81 -1.02
C GLU A 293 -43.70 1.28 0.24
N SER A 294 -44.28 1.19 1.44
CA SER A 294 -43.62 1.63 2.68
C SER A 294 -42.57 0.64 3.24
N SER A 295 -42.37 -0.51 2.60
CA SER A 295 -41.56 -1.60 3.14
C SER A 295 -40.30 -1.96 2.34
N GLN A 296 -39.94 -1.24 1.27
CA GLN A 296 -38.97 -1.73 0.28
C GLN A 296 -37.60 -1.00 0.22
N ILE A 297 -37.30 -0.08 1.14
CA ILE A 297 -36.07 0.73 1.09
C ILE A 297 -35.01 0.16 2.05
N CYS A 298 -33.76 0.00 1.57
CA CYS A 298 -32.59 -0.28 2.41
C CYS A 298 -32.55 0.69 3.60
N LYS A 299 -32.49 0.15 4.82
CA LYS A 299 -32.63 0.98 6.03
C LYS A 299 -31.43 1.92 6.25
N PHE A 300 -30.31 1.66 5.57
CA PHE A 300 -29.13 2.54 5.53
C PHE A 300 -29.45 3.97 5.11
N LYS A 301 -30.36 4.18 4.14
CA LYS A 301 -30.74 5.54 3.70
C LYS A 301 -31.31 6.39 4.84
N PHE A 302 -32.03 5.79 5.78
CA PHE A 302 -32.55 6.53 6.93
C PHE A 302 -31.45 6.91 7.93
N LEU A 303 -30.32 6.20 7.93
CA LEU A 303 -29.15 6.57 8.71
C LEU A 303 -28.50 7.83 8.13
N THR A 304 -28.29 7.87 6.80
CA THR A 304 -27.71 9.05 6.13
C THR A 304 -28.62 10.27 6.26
N GLU A 305 -29.94 10.10 6.11
CA GLU A 305 -30.93 11.16 6.32
C GLU A 305 -30.91 11.70 7.76
N ALA A 306 -30.85 10.82 8.77
CA ALA A 306 -30.79 11.23 10.16
C ALA A 306 -29.50 11.98 10.50
N LEU A 307 -28.34 11.50 10.01
CA LEU A 307 -27.07 12.20 10.22
C LEU A 307 -27.09 13.58 9.57
N SER A 308 -27.57 13.66 8.33
CA SER A 308 -27.71 14.91 7.60
C SER A 308 -28.65 15.90 8.28
N THR A 309 -29.79 15.43 8.79
CA THR A 309 -30.80 16.33 9.36
C THR A 309 -30.43 16.85 10.74
N PHE A 310 -29.89 15.98 11.61
CA PHE A 310 -29.76 16.27 13.03
C PHE A 310 -28.32 16.57 13.48
N TRP A 311 -27.32 16.14 12.71
CA TRP A 311 -25.91 16.27 13.08
C TRP A 311 -25.11 17.20 12.15
N GLN A 312 -25.71 17.81 11.13
CA GLN A 312 -25.04 18.78 10.25
C GLN A 312 -24.72 20.14 10.91
N GLY A 313 -25.25 20.42 12.10
CA GLY A 313 -24.93 21.66 12.81
C GLY A 313 -23.49 21.68 13.33
N GLU A 314 -22.87 22.86 13.36
CA GLU A 314 -21.63 23.08 14.13
C GLU A 314 -21.92 22.93 15.62
N PHE A 315 -21.86 21.69 16.12
CA PHE A 315 -21.74 21.49 17.56
C PHE A 315 -20.32 21.87 17.94
N PRO A 316 -20.13 22.82 18.87
CA PRO A 316 -18.78 23.18 19.30
C PRO A 316 -18.07 21.93 19.81
N GLU A 317 -16.88 21.66 19.27
CA GLU A 317 -16.01 20.64 19.85
C GLU A 317 -15.74 21.02 21.31
N PRO A 318 -15.78 20.06 22.25
CA PRO A 318 -15.41 20.34 23.63
C PRO A 318 -14.00 20.95 23.65
N ASN A 319 -13.79 22.00 24.46
CA ASN A 319 -12.50 22.73 24.52
C ASN A 319 -11.29 21.81 24.76
N ASP A 320 -11.51 20.68 25.45
CA ASP A 320 -10.61 19.53 25.44
C ASP A 320 -11.18 18.47 24.50
N LYS A 321 -10.53 18.28 23.34
CA LYS A 321 -10.86 17.30 22.28
C LYS A 321 -10.95 15.83 22.73
N LYS A 322 -10.95 15.56 24.04
CA LYS A 322 -10.93 14.22 24.62
C LYS A 322 -12.13 13.92 25.52
N LYS A 323 -12.75 14.89 26.21
CA LYS A 323 -13.90 14.63 27.12
C LYS A 323 -14.79 15.86 27.32
N LEU A 324 -16.11 15.64 27.32
CA LEU A 324 -17.12 16.57 27.80
C LEU A 324 -17.03 16.69 29.33
N ASP A 325 -17.07 17.92 29.84
CA ASP A 325 -17.15 18.21 31.27
C ASP A 325 -18.60 18.61 31.63
N PRO A 326 -19.30 17.87 32.52
CA PRO A 326 -20.69 18.15 32.86
C PRO A 326 -20.97 19.52 33.47
N GLU A 327 -20.02 20.07 34.23
CA GLU A 327 -20.17 21.36 34.90
C GLU A 327 -19.93 22.52 33.92
N ARG A 328 -18.89 22.39 33.08
CA ARG A 328 -18.53 23.38 32.07
C ARG A 328 -19.46 23.37 30.85
N ASP A 329 -19.79 22.18 30.35
CA ASP A 329 -20.40 21.97 29.03
C ASP A 329 -21.91 21.67 29.12
N HIS A 330 -22.56 21.98 30.25
CA HIS A 330 -23.97 21.64 30.53
C HIS A 330 -24.96 22.04 29.41
N LYS A 331 -24.78 23.22 28.79
CA LYS A 331 -25.64 23.69 27.69
C LYS A 331 -25.45 22.86 26.43
N LEU A 332 -24.21 22.52 26.10
CA LEU A 332 -23.88 21.65 24.96
C LEU A 332 -24.42 20.24 25.19
N ILE A 333 -24.24 19.69 26.40
CA ILE A 333 -24.76 18.37 26.78
C ILE A 333 -26.28 18.31 26.64
N SER A 334 -27.00 19.35 27.07
CA SER A 334 -28.46 19.44 26.93
C SER A 334 -28.88 19.46 25.45
N GLN A 335 -28.20 20.24 24.61
CA GLN A 335 -28.46 20.29 23.17
C GLN A 335 -28.20 18.94 22.50
N VAL A 336 -27.08 18.29 22.82
CA VAL A 336 -26.73 16.99 22.25
C VAL A 336 -27.72 15.91 22.72
N ASN A 337 -28.15 15.92 23.98
CA ASN A 337 -29.19 15.00 24.48
C ASN A 337 -30.52 15.17 23.72
N ALA A 338 -30.92 16.41 23.42
CA ALA A 338 -32.11 16.67 22.62
C ALA A 338 -31.98 16.06 21.21
N VAL A 339 -30.82 16.25 20.57
CA VAL A 339 -30.51 15.68 19.25
C VAL A 339 -30.55 14.15 19.27
N ILE A 340 -29.96 13.51 20.28
CA ILE A 340 -30.01 12.06 20.49
C ILE A 340 -31.47 11.58 20.53
N CYS A 341 -32.33 12.27 21.29
CA CYS A 341 -33.75 11.95 21.38
C CYS A 341 -34.51 12.18 20.05
N ASP A 342 -34.17 13.23 19.30
CA ASP A 342 -34.81 13.55 18.03
C ASP A 342 -34.41 12.56 16.92
N VAL A 343 -33.14 12.15 16.86
CA VAL A 343 -32.67 11.06 15.99
C VAL A 343 -33.41 9.77 16.30
N PHE A 344 -33.54 9.41 17.58
CA PHE A 344 -34.30 8.23 18.00
C PHE A 344 -35.77 8.30 17.52
N LYS A 345 -36.48 9.40 17.79
CA LYS A 345 -37.88 9.59 17.36
C LYS A 345 -38.01 9.51 15.85
N PHE A 346 -37.07 10.11 15.12
CA PHE A 346 -37.02 10.04 13.67
C PHE A 346 -36.90 8.59 13.19
N LEU A 347 -35.96 7.81 13.72
CA LEU A 347 -35.77 6.41 13.32
C LEU A 347 -37.00 5.54 13.63
N VAL A 348 -37.64 5.73 14.78
CA VAL A 348 -38.93 5.07 15.09
C VAL A 348 -40.01 5.45 14.08
N SER A 349 -40.10 6.74 13.69
CA SER A 349 -41.03 7.19 12.64
C SER A 349 -40.76 6.56 11.27
N LYS A 350 -39.52 6.11 11.02
CA LYS A 350 -39.10 5.35 9.83
C LYS A 350 -39.22 3.82 10.01
N HIS A 351 -40.02 3.38 10.97
CA HIS A 351 -40.36 1.99 11.24
C HIS A 351 -39.18 1.13 11.74
N PHE A 352 -38.27 1.73 12.50
CA PHE A 352 -37.34 0.96 13.33
C PHE A 352 -38.07 0.51 14.59
N SER A 353 -37.77 -0.70 15.10
CA SER A 353 -38.15 -1.04 16.48
C SER A 353 -37.41 -0.11 17.44
N GLU A 354 -37.94 0.10 18.65
CA GLU A 354 -37.26 0.95 19.64
C GLU A 354 -35.83 0.48 19.92
N GLU A 355 -35.61 -0.83 20.01
CA GLU A 355 -34.26 -1.39 20.18
C GLU A 355 -33.34 -1.03 19.02
N ASN A 356 -33.79 -1.23 17.77
CA ASN A 356 -32.99 -0.87 16.60
C ASN A 356 -32.80 0.65 16.47
N ALA A 357 -33.79 1.47 16.82
CA ALA A 357 -33.65 2.92 16.82
C ALA A 357 -32.59 3.38 17.84
N ASN A 358 -32.56 2.78 19.04
CA ASN A 358 -31.58 3.09 20.08
C ASN A 358 -30.14 2.77 19.63
N TYR A 359 -29.90 1.59 19.05
CA TYR A 359 -28.56 1.24 18.58
C TYR A 359 -28.17 1.93 17.28
N ALA A 360 -29.12 2.21 16.37
CA ALA A 360 -28.85 2.96 15.15
C ALA A 360 -28.48 4.41 15.46
N GLU A 361 -29.13 5.03 16.44
CA GLU A 361 -28.73 6.34 16.96
C GLU A 361 -27.28 6.30 17.47
N GLN A 362 -26.89 5.30 18.27
CA GLN A 362 -25.50 5.14 18.73
C GLN A 362 -24.48 4.89 17.60
N ILE A 363 -24.90 4.33 16.47
CA ILE A 363 -24.05 4.19 15.27
C ILE A 363 -23.82 5.57 14.63
N LEU A 364 -24.86 6.41 14.60
CA LEU A 364 -24.85 7.74 13.97
C LEU A 364 -24.14 8.81 14.79
N ARG A 365 -23.99 8.62 16.10
CA ARG A 365 -23.35 9.62 16.96
C ARG A 365 -21.97 10.01 16.45
N PRO A 366 -21.69 11.32 16.36
CA PRO A 366 -20.34 11.78 16.15
C PRO A 366 -19.37 11.19 17.17
N ASN A 367 -18.14 10.91 16.73
CA ASN A 367 -17.14 10.23 17.56
C ASN A 367 -16.93 10.89 18.93
N VAL A 368 -17.01 12.22 18.99
CA VAL A 368 -16.86 13.04 20.20
C VAL A 368 -17.98 12.83 21.24
N TYR A 369 -19.16 12.35 20.82
CA TYR A 369 -20.34 12.17 21.66
C TYR A 369 -20.71 10.69 21.91
N LYS A 370 -19.86 9.75 21.49
CA LYS A 370 -20.10 8.30 21.66
C LYS A 370 -20.29 7.88 23.13
N SER A 371 -19.72 8.60 24.09
CA SER A 371 -19.81 8.29 25.53
C SER A 371 -21.06 8.86 26.22
N MET A 372 -21.91 9.63 25.52
CA MET A 372 -23.11 10.20 26.11
C MET A 372 -24.17 9.13 26.40
N LYS A 373 -25.13 9.46 27.27
CA LYS A 373 -26.23 8.55 27.62
C LYS A 373 -27.02 8.14 26.37
N SER A 374 -27.54 6.91 26.37
CA SER A 374 -28.39 6.41 25.27
C SER A 374 -29.72 7.15 25.23
N ALA A 375 -30.40 7.17 24.08
CA ALA A 375 -31.75 7.72 23.98
C ALA A 375 -32.75 6.98 24.90
N GLU A 376 -32.54 5.68 25.10
CA GLU A 376 -33.28 4.89 26.09
C GLU A 376 -33.08 5.43 27.52
N THR A 377 -31.83 5.60 27.96
CA THR A 377 -31.51 6.13 29.29
C THR A 377 -31.99 7.57 29.49
N LEU A 378 -31.96 8.40 28.45
CA LEU A 378 -32.39 9.80 28.53
C LEU A 378 -33.92 9.95 28.63
N ARG A 379 -34.70 8.96 28.18
CA ARG A 379 -36.17 8.99 28.29
C ARG A 379 -36.68 8.59 29.68
N GLU A 380 -35.83 7.95 30.49
CA GLU A 380 -36.14 7.49 31.85
C GLU A 380 -35.82 8.53 32.94
N ILE A 381 -35.16 9.63 32.56
CA ILE A 381 -34.75 10.76 33.43
C ILE A 381 -35.63 11.96 33.12
#